data_AF-A0A7W0WXW6-F1
#
_entry.id   AF-A0A7W0WXW6-F1
#
_cell.length_a   1.000
_cell.length_b   1.000
_cell.length_c   1.000
_cell.angle_alpha   90.00
_cell.angle_beta   90.00
_cell.angle_gamma   90.00
#
_symmetry.space_group_name_H-M   'P 1'
#
loop_
_entity.id
_entity.type
_entity.pdbx_description
1 polymer ?
#
loop_
_entity_poly.entity_id
_entity_poly.type
_entity_poly.pdbx_seq_one_letter_code
_entity_poly.pdbx_strand_id
1 'polypeptide(L)'
;MGLLALVIVGLAALALILRRRSRHNAAQSPRPAEHKPMPSAPPAMPRPRPRPAMMRGGGGGGLAIATSSAMVCPTCRTEYHGLTYCTRDARRLVPPEEMINAAAHGPAKSGRSAGLVCMACRRAYEPGLRSCPHDGHELLPFSVYNATRPRKRGHTEPSGVIARICPVCATKYDLNARFCGHDAGELVVIN
;
A
#
# COMPACT_ATOMS: atom_id res chain seq x y z
N MET A 1 -47.60 -36.83 7.30
CA MET A 1 -46.38 -37.60 6.96
C MET A 1 -45.63 -37.09 5.72
N GLY A 2 -46.30 -36.75 4.61
CA GLY A 2 -45.62 -36.36 3.35
C GLY A 2 -44.71 -35.12 3.42
N LEU A 3 -45.12 -34.07 4.13
CA LEU A 3 -44.33 -32.83 4.23
C LEU A 3 -43.04 -33.02 5.04
N LEU A 4 -43.09 -33.84 6.08
CA LEU A 4 -41.95 -34.16 6.93
C LEU A 4 -40.91 -35.01 6.17
N ALA A 5 -41.37 -35.93 5.32
CA ALA A 5 -40.49 -36.70 4.43
C ALA A 5 -39.77 -35.81 3.40
N LEU A 6 -40.47 -34.84 2.80
CA LEU A 6 -39.86 -33.90 1.84
C LEU A 6 -38.78 -33.02 2.47
N VAL A 7 -39.00 -32.57 3.71
CA VAL A 7 -38.00 -31.77 4.45
C VAL A 7 -36.75 -32.61 4.74
N ILE A 8 -36.91 -33.86 5.17
CA ILE A 8 -35.77 -34.75 5.45
C ILE A 8 -34.96 -35.02 4.17
N VAL A 9 -35.62 -35.29 3.04
CA VAL A 9 -34.95 -35.51 1.75
C VAL A 9 -34.22 -34.25 1.29
N GLY A 10 -34.83 -33.08 1.44
CA GLY A 10 -34.21 -31.79 1.11
C GLY A 10 -32.95 -31.52 1.94
N LEU A 11 -33.00 -31.76 3.25
CA LEU A 11 -31.84 -31.59 4.13
C LEU A 11 -30.72 -32.60 3.82
N ALA A 12 -31.06 -33.84 3.50
CA ALA A 12 -30.09 -34.86 3.11
C ALA A 12 -29.38 -34.49 1.79
N ALA A 13 -30.13 -34.00 0.80
CA ALA A 13 -29.58 -33.53 -0.47
C ALA A 13 -28.66 -32.31 -0.26
N LEU A 14 -29.08 -31.34 0.56
CA LEU A 14 -28.28 -30.16 0.88
C LEU A 14 -26.98 -30.54 1.60
N ALA A 15 -27.04 -31.45 2.57
CA ALA A 15 -25.87 -31.95 3.28
C ALA A 15 -24.88 -32.64 2.34
N LEU A 16 -25.35 -33.43 1.37
CA LEU A 16 -24.51 -34.09 0.37
C LEU A 16 -23.81 -33.07 -0.55
N ILE A 17 -24.50 -32.01 -0.99
CA ILE A 17 -23.92 -30.96 -1.83
C ILE A 17 -22.82 -30.19 -1.07
N LEU A 18 -23.08 -29.83 0.18
CA LEU A 18 -22.09 -29.13 1.03
C LEU A 18 -20.85 -30.00 1.28
N ARG A 19 -21.04 -31.31 1.51
CA ARG A 19 -19.94 -32.27 1.72
C ARG A 19 -19.11 -32.50 0.45
N ARG A 20 -19.71 -32.39 -0.73
CA ARG A 20 -18.99 -32.50 -2.01
C ARG A 20 -18.16 -31.26 -2.29
N ARG A 21 -18.69 -30.07 -2.00
CA ARG A 21 -17.97 -28.78 -2.12
C ARG A 21 -16.74 -28.71 -1.20
N SER A 22 -16.84 -29.18 0.04
CA SER A 22 -15.71 -29.16 0.98
C SER A 22 -14.55 -30.05 0.53
N ARG A 23 -14.84 -31.21 -0.08
CA ARG A 23 -13.81 -32.10 -0.65
C ARG A 23 -13.07 -31.48 -1.84
N HIS A 24 -13.77 -30.76 -2.72
CA HIS A 24 -13.12 -30.06 -3.83
C HIS A 24 -12.17 -28.95 -3.35
N ASN A 25 -12.53 -28.24 -2.28
CA ASN A 25 -11.65 -27.21 -1.70
C ASN A 25 -10.42 -27.81 -1.00
N ALA A 26 -10.52 -29.01 -0.41
CA ALA A 26 -9.38 -29.66 0.25
C ALA A 26 -8.32 -30.16 -0.76
N ALA A 27 -8.73 -30.52 -1.99
CA ALA A 27 -7.82 -30.99 -3.03
C ALA A 27 -6.97 -29.87 -3.66
N GLN A 28 -7.29 -28.60 -3.42
CA GLN A 28 -6.55 -27.44 -3.93
C GLN A 28 -5.51 -26.86 -2.97
N SER A 29 -5.21 -27.53 -1.85
CA SER A 29 -4.11 -27.10 -0.99
C SER A 29 -2.77 -27.25 -1.75
N PRO A 30 -2.06 -26.16 -2.07
CA PRO A 30 -0.79 -26.27 -2.79
C PRO A 30 0.22 -27.00 -1.91
N ARG A 31 0.94 -27.96 -2.52
CA ARG A 31 2.02 -28.69 -1.86
C ARG A 31 3.06 -27.69 -1.34
N PRO A 32 3.66 -27.91 -0.15
CA PRO A 32 4.75 -27.08 0.35
C PRO A 32 5.89 -27.13 -0.66
N ALA A 33 6.31 -25.96 -1.16
CA ALA A 33 7.46 -25.87 -2.04
C ALA A 33 8.71 -26.30 -1.27
N GLU A 34 9.35 -27.35 -1.76
CA GLU A 34 10.62 -27.88 -1.32
C GLU A 34 11.68 -26.77 -1.39
N HIS A 35 12.18 -26.34 -0.22
CA HIS A 35 13.22 -25.34 -0.11
C HIS A 35 14.55 -25.92 -0.60
N LYS A 36 14.99 -25.49 -1.79
CA LYS A 36 16.39 -25.65 -2.19
C LYS A 36 17.27 -24.73 -1.31
N PRO A 37 18.32 -25.25 -0.65
CA PRO A 37 19.27 -24.41 0.07
C PRO A 37 20.05 -23.54 -0.93
N MET A 38 20.04 -22.23 -0.71
CA MET A 38 20.86 -21.28 -1.47
C MET A 38 22.34 -21.41 -1.07
N PRO A 39 23.28 -21.30 -2.01
CA PRO A 39 24.71 -21.22 -1.70
C PRO A 39 25.04 -19.90 -0.98
N SER A 40 25.98 -20.01 -0.05
CA SER A 40 26.50 -18.95 0.82
C SER A 40 27.16 -17.81 0.03
N ALA A 41 26.85 -16.58 0.45
CA ALA A 41 27.41 -15.35 -0.11
C ALA A 41 28.92 -15.20 0.19
N PRO A 42 29.70 -14.57 -0.70
CA PRO A 42 31.11 -14.24 -0.46
C PRO A 42 31.28 -13.08 0.55
N PRO A 43 32.47 -12.96 1.19
CA PRO A 43 32.72 -11.98 2.24
C PRO A 43 32.72 -10.54 1.72
N ALA A 44 32.07 -9.66 2.49
CA ALA A 44 31.95 -8.24 2.24
C ALA A 44 33.30 -7.52 2.40
N MET A 45 33.73 -6.79 1.37
CA MET A 45 34.85 -5.85 1.47
C MET A 45 34.44 -4.59 2.26
N PRO A 46 35.33 -4.01 3.08
CA PRO A 46 35.07 -2.81 3.84
C PRO A 46 35.01 -1.56 2.93
N ARG A 47 33.88 -0.85 2.96
CA ARG A 47 33.73 0.46 2.29
C ARG A 47 34.51 1.55 3.06
N PRO A 48 35.22 2.46 2.37
CA PRO A 48 35.90 3.58 3.00
C PRO A 48 34.91 4.61 3.57
N ARG A 49 35.24 5.12 4.78
CA ARG A 49 34.49 6.16 5.49
C ARG A 49 34.56 7.51 4.75
N PRO A 50 33.45 8.25 4.59
CA PRO A 50 33.51 9.65 4.17
C PRO A 50 34.09 10.53 5.28
N ARG A 51 35.01 11.43 4.91
CA ARG A 51 35.53 12.50 5.77
C ARG A 51 34.43 13.54 6.05
N PRO A 52 34.39 14.17 7.25
CA PRO A 52 33.52 15.31 7.49
C PRO A 52 34.10 16.54 6.78
N ALA A 53 33.34 17.08 5.82
CA ALA A 53 33.62 18.39 5.24
C ALA A 53 33.10 19.49 6.17
N MET A 54 33.98 20.47 6.36
CA MET A 54 33.88 21.58 7.30
C MET A 54 32.66 22.47 7.08
N MET A 55 32.17 23.02 8.19
CA MET A 55 31.26 24.17 8.24
C MET A 55 31.73 25.30 7.31
N ARG A 56 30.78 25.89 6.58
CA ARG A 56 30.84 27.30 6.19
C ARG A 56 29.44 27.89 6.21
N GLY A 57 29.25 28.87 7.08
CA GLY A 57 28.05 29.71 7.16
C GLY A 57 28.02 30.82 6.11
N GLY A 58 26.88 31.51 6.06
CA GLY A 58 26.53 32.63 5.17
C GLY A 58 25.30 32.24 4.35
N GLY A 59 24.10 32.80 4.54
CA GLY A 59 23.78 34.19 4.81
C GLY A 59 23.73 34.95 3.49
N GLY A 60 22.53 35.27 2.99
CA GLY A 60 22.36 36.17 1.85
C GLY A 60 21.35 35.65 0.83
N GLY A 61 20.21 36.35 0.75
CA GLY A 61 19.22 36.15 -0.29
C GLY A 61 19.83 36.33 -1.68
N GLY A 62 19.50 35.40 -2.56
CA GLY A 62 19.81 35.45 -3.98
C GLY A 62 18.78 34.61 -4.68
N LEU A 63 17.90 35.27 -5.43
CA LEU A 63 17.05 34.65 -6.43
C LEU A 63 17.93 33.91 -7.44
N ALA A 64 18.24 32.64 -7.17
CA ALA A 64 18.90 31.76 -8.10
C ALA A 64 17.83 30.89 -8.77
N ILE A 65 17.51 31.25 -10.01
CA ILE A 65 16.78 30.43 -10.97
C ILE A 65 17.65 29.18 -11.22
N ALA A 66 17.47 28.14 -10.41
CA ALA A 66 18.17 26.85 -10.52
C ALA A 66 17.37 25.69 -9.90
N THR A 67 16.04 25.67 -10.06
CA THR A 67 15.17 24.67 -9.41
C THR A 67 14.37 23.81 -10.40
N SER A 68 14.88 23.54 -11.60
CA SER A 68 14.16 22.72 -12.58
C SER A 68 14.10 21.21 -12.25
N SER A 69 14.70 20.76 -11.14
CA SER A 69 14.65 19.35 -10.71
C SER A 69 14.23 19.13 -9.25
N ALA A 70 13.83 20.18 -8.53
CA ALA A 70 13.29 20.03 -7.18
C ALA A 70 11.82 19.61 -7.27
N MET A 71 11.48 18.51 -6.61
CA MET A 71 10.14 17.93 -6.60
C MET A 71 9.65 17.90 -5.15
N VAL A 72 8.46 18.43 -4.89
CA VAL A 72 7.94 18.64 -3.54
C VAL A 72 6.76 17.70 -3.28
N CYS A 73 6.71 17.14 -2.07
CA CYS A 73 5.57 16.32 -1.66
C CYS A 73 4.38 17.20 -1.29
N PRO A 74 3.18 16.99 -1.89
CA PRO A 74 2.02 17.81 -1.61
C PRO A 74 1.48 17.63 -0.17
N THR A 75 1.79 16.51 0.49
CA THR A 75 1.33 16.22 1.86
C THR A 75 2.30 16.74 2.91
N CYS A 76 3.57 16.32 2.85
CA CYS A 76 4.55 16.61 3.89
C CYS A 76 5.41 17.86 3.58
N ARG A 77 5.20 18.50 2.43
CA ARG A 77 5.92 19.71 1.96
C ARG A 77 7.45 19.58 1.96
N THR A 78 7.94 18.35 1.96
CA THR A 78 9.38 18.07 1.90
C THR A 78 9.81 18.13 0.45
N GLU A 79 10.93 18.81 0.20
CA GLU A 79 11.58 18.90 -1.11
C GLU A 79 12.50 17.68 -1.32
N TYR A 80 12.51 17.18 -2.54
CA TYR A 80 13.32 16.04 -2.97
C TYR A 80 13.96 16.34 -4.32
N HIS A 81 15.12 15.74 -4.57
CA HIS A 81 15.84 15.87 -5.83
C HIS A 81 16.03 14.49 -6.47
N GLY A 82 15.77 14.40 -7.77
CA GLY A 82 15.93 13.15 -8.54
C GLY A 82 14.95 12.03 -8.16
N LEU A 83 13.98 12.30 -7.29
CA LEU A 83 12.90 11.39 -6.94
C LEU A 83 11.60 11.88 -7.56
N THR A 84 10.77 10.94 -7.98
CA THR A 84 9.42 11.21 -8.49
C THR A 84 8.34 10.91 -7.44
N TYR A 85 8.71 10.25 -6.33
CA TYR A 85 7.81 9.86 -5.25
C TYR A 85 8.38 10.20 -3.88
N CYS A 86 7.49 10.60 -2.98
CA CYS A 86 7.85 10.87 -1.60
C CYS A 86 8.09 9.56 -0.85
N THR A 87 9.22 9.50 -0.13
CA THR A 87 9.61 8.30 0.59
C THR A 87 8.80 8.03 1.85
N ARG A 88 7.97 8.99 2.29
CA ARG A 88 7.13 8.88 3.49
C ARG A 88 5.71 8.43 3.20
N ASP A 89 5.07 9.00 2.18
CA ASP A 89 3.67 8.78 1.85
C ASP A 89 3.43 8.14 0.48
N ALA A 90 4.49 7.83 -0.28
CA ALA A 90 4.41 7.22 -1.61
C ALA A 90 3.63 8.06 -2.65
N ARG A 91 3.32 9.33 -2.35
CA ARG A 91 2.67 10.21 -3.31
C ARG A 91 3.65 10.71 -4.35
N ARG A 92 3.12 10.97 -5.55
CA ARG A 92 3.87 11.62 -6.63
C ARG A 92 4.30 12.99 -6.15
N LEU A 93 5.59 13.24 -6.26
CA LEU A 93 6.13 14.56 -6.02
C LEU A 93 5.71 15.46 -7.19
N VAL A 94 5.42 16.72 -6.88
CA VAL A 94 5.02 17.72 -7.86
C VAL A 94 6.06 18.84 -7.88
N PRO A 95 6.34 19.45 -9.04
CA PRO A 95 7.24 20.60 -9.08
C PRO A 95 6.68 21.76 -8.21
N PRO A 96 7.55 22.60 -7.62
CA PRO A 96 7.15 23.65 -6.69
C PRO A 96 6.18 24.66 -7.32
N GLU A 97 6.28 24.89 -8.63
CA GLU A 97 5.36 25.75 -9.38
C GLU A 97 3.94 25.17 -9.41
N GLU A 98 3.80 23.84 -9.54
CA GLU A 98 2.50 23.17 -9.46
C GLU A 98 1.92 23.23 -8.04
N MET A 99 2.73 23.19 -6.99
CA MET A 99 2.25 23.32 -5.60
C MET A 99 1.61 24.69 -5.33
N ILE A 100 2.22 25.76 -5.84
CA ILE A 100 1.72 27.13 -5.66
C ILE A 100 0.40 27.31 -6.43
N ASN A 101 0.31 26.75 -7.64
CA ASN A 101 -0.88 26.86 -8.48
C ASN A 101 -2.02 25.91 -8.05
N ALA A 102 -1.71 24.77 -7.44
CA ALA A 102 -2.69 23.82 -6.93
C ALA A 102 -3.51 24.39 -5.77
N ALA A 103 -2.93 25.30 -4.97
CA ALA A 103 -3.66 26.02 -3.92
C ALA A 103 -4.85 26.83 -4.46
N ALA A 104 -4.79 27.27 -5.72
CA ALA A 104 -5.86 28.02 -6.39
C ALA A 104 -6.95 27.14 -7.02
N HIS A 105 -6.69 25.84 -7.24
CA HIS A 105 -7.59 24.93 -7.98
C HIS A 105 -8.21 23.81 -7.12
N GLY A 106 -8.11 23.93 -5.78
CA GLY A 106 -8.56 22.90 -4.85
C GLY A 106 -7.61 21.68 -4.82
N PRO A 107 -7.85 20.68 -3.93
CA PRO A 107 -6.95 19.55 -3.76
C PRO A 107 -6.69 18.90 -5.13
N ALA A 108 -5.43 18.94 -5.55
CA ALA A 108 -4.99 18.53 -6.87
C ALA A 108 -5.62 17.17 -7.23
N LYS A 109 -6.33 17.14 -8.35
CA LYS A 109 -6.99 15.95 -8.92
C LYS A 109 -6.00 14.82 -9.26
N SER A 110 -4.70 14.95 -8.97
CA SER A 110 -3.72 13.85 -9.03
C SER A 110 -4.06 12.74 -8.04
N GLY A 111 -4.78 13.03 -6.96
CA GLY A 111 -5.32 12.03 -6.02
C GLY A 111 -6.46 11.15 -6.56
N ARG A 112 -6.77 11.18 -7.86
CA ARG A 112 -7.79 10.29 -8.45
C ARG A 112 -7.21 8.90 -8.58
N SER A 113 -7.35 8.16 -7.48
CA SER A 113 -7.12 6.72 -7.34
C SER A 113 -5.64 6.36 -7.24
N ALA A 114 -5.11 6.11 -6.04
CA ALA A 114 -3.99 5.18 -5.94
C ALA A 114 -4.49 3.80 -6.37
N GLY A 115 -4.38 3.52 -7.67
CA GLY A 115 -4.90 2.31 -8.25
C GLY A 115 -4.06 1.09 -7.88
N LEU A 116 -2.81 1.29 -7.47
CA LEU A 116 -1.81 0.23 -7.36
C LEU A 116 -1.23 0.16 -5.94
N VAL A 117 -1.00 -1.07 -5.44
CA VAL A 117 -0.49 -1.34 -4.09
C VAL A 117 0.66 -2.34 -4.15
N CYS A 118 1.74 -2.04 -3.43
CA CYS A 118 2.85 -2.98 -3.25
C CYS A 118 2.48 -4.10 -2.28
N MET A 119 2.67 -5.37 -2.64
CA MET A 119 2.40 -6.48 -1.72
C MET A 119 3.38 -6.56 -0.53
N ALA A 120 4.60 -6.03 -0.69
CA ALA A 120 5.62 -6.06 0.36
C ALA A 120 5.44 -4.94 1.38
N CYS A 121 5.63 -3.67 1.00
CA CYS A 121 5.50 -2.54 1.90
C CYS A 121 4.05 -2.06 2.13
N ARG A 122 3.06 -2.61 1.40
CA ARG A 122 1.62 -2.29 1.52
C ARG A 122 1.29 -0.81 1.29
N ARG A 123 2.14 -0.10 0.56
CA ARG A 123 1.92 1.31 0.18
C ARG A 123 1.13 1.39 -1.12
N ALA A 124 0.28 2.41 -1.21
CA ALA A 124 -0.51 2.70 -2.39
C ALA A 124 0.21 3.75 -3.24
N TYR A 125 0.16 3.60 -4.56
CA TYR A 125 0.82 4.45 -5.55
C TYR A 125 -0.16 4.87 -6.62
N GLU A 126 0.10 6.01 -7.26
CA GLU A 126 -0.63 6.44 -8.45
C GLU A 126 -0.47 5.46 -9.62
N PRO A 127 -1.49 5.33 -10.48
CA PRO A 127 -1.43 4.49 -11.68
C PRO A 127 -0.33 4.99 -12.62
N GLY A 128 0.32 4.05 -13.33
CA GLY A 128 1.42 4.33 -14.25
C GLY A 128 2.76 3.73 -13.83
N LEU A 129 2.86 3.27 -12.58
CA LEU A 129 4.05 2.62 -12.06
C LEU A 129 3.86 1.10 -12.03
N ARG A 130 4.79 0.33 -12.62
CA ARG A 130 4.69 -1.15 -12.62
C ARG A 130 5.31 -1.79 -11.38
N SER A 131 6.28 -1.11 -10.78
CA SER A 131 7.09 -1.62 -9.68
C SER A 131 7.26 -0.58 -8.57
N CYS A 132 7.36 -1.07 -7.34
CA CYS A 132 7.50 -0.31 -6.11
C CYS A 132 8.86 0.41 -6.10
N PRO A 133 8.93 1.74 -5.98
CA PRO A 133 10.20 2.47 -5.87
C PRO A 133 10.99 2.13 -4.61
N HIS A 134 10.30 1.61 -3.59
CA HIS A 134 10.92 1.28 -2.30
C HIS A 134 11.54 -0.11 -2.27
N ASP A 135 10.82 -1.12 -2.77
CA ASP A 135 11.22 -2.52 -2.62
C ASP A 135 11.44 -3.24 -3.97
N GLY A 136 11.15 -2.59 -5.10
CA GLY A 136 11.22 -3.18 -6.44
C GLY A 136 10.10 -4.19 -6.78
N HIS A 137 9.26 -4.57 -5.82
CA HIS A 137 8.14 -5.50 -6.04
C HIS A 137 7.09 -4.96 -7.02
N GLU A 138 6.44 -5.85 -7.74
CA GLU A 138 5.35 -5.49 -8.65
C GLU A 138 4.18 -4.85 -7.90
N LEU A 139 3.64 -3.76 -8.46
CA LEU A 139 2.50 -3.07 -7.91
C LEU A 139 1.22 -3.66 -8.50
N LEU A 140 0.31 -4.07 -7.63
CA LEU A 140 -0.94 -4.71 -8.03
C LEU A 140 -2.11 -3.74 -7.96
N PRO A 141 -3.05 -3.80 -8.90
CA PRO A 141 -4.33 -3.12 -8.75
C PRO A 141 -4.97 -3.40 -7.40
N PHE A 142 -5.55 -2.38 -6.76
CA PHE A 142 -6.13 -2.51 -5.41
C PHE A 142 -7.18 -3.62 -5.33
N SER A 143 -7.95 -3.83 -6.39
CA SER A 143 -8.91 -4.94 -6.52
C SER A 143 -8.22 -6.31 -6.39
N VAL A 144 -7.12 -6.50 -7.11
CA VAL A 144 -6.30 -7.72 -7.08
C VAL A 144 -5.63 -7.88 -5.72
N TYR A 145 -5.05 -6.81 -5.17
CA TYR A 145 -4.46 -6.81 -3.83
C TYR A 145 -5.49 -7.23 -2.77
N ASN A 146 -6.71 -6.71 -2.80
CA ASN A 146 -7.75 -7.09 -1.84
C ASN A 146 -8.24 -8.53 -1.97
N ALA A 147 -8.22 -9.08 -3.18
CA ALA A 147 -8.58 -10.47 -3.43
C ALA A 147 -7.47 -11.44 -2.98
N THR A 148 -6.21 -11.06 -3.18
CA THR A 148 -5.03 -11.92 -2.96
C THR A 148 -4.39 -11.76 -1.59
N ARG A 149 -4.60 -10.61 -0.92
CA ARG A 149 -4.04 -10.39 0.42
C ARG A 149 -4.52 -11.52 1.33
N PRO A 150 -3.63 -12.14 2.12
CA PRO A 150 -4.05 -13.11 3.11
C PRO A 150 -5.04 -12.40 4.04
N ARG A 151 -6.33 -12.73 3.89
CA ARG A 151 -7.34 -12.37 4.86
C ARG A 151 -6.93 -13.12 6.11
N LYS A 152 -6.32 -12.41 7.08
CA LYS A 152 -6.17 -12.95 8.43
C LYS A 152 -7.54 -13.49 8.79
N ARG A 153 -7.68 -14.82 8.88
CA ARG A 153 -8.91 -15.47 9.35
C ARG A 153 -8.98 -15.16 10.83
N GLY A 154 -9.60 -14.04 11.10
CA GLY A 154 -9.62 -13.41 12.39
C GLY A 154 -10.27 -12.08 12.13
N HIS A 155 -11.48 -11.92 12.62
CA HIS A 155 -12.08 -10.63 12.83
C HIS A 155 -11.07 -9.76 13.57
N THR A 156 -10.26 -9.00 12.85
CA THR A 156 -9.89 -7.68 13.34
C THR A 156 -11.03 -6.78 12.92
N GLU A 157 -12.18 -6.92 13.59
CA GLU A 157 -12.70 -5.69 14.16
C GLU A 157 -11.51 -5.07 14.88
N PRO A 158 -11.08 -3.85 14.53
CA PRO A 158 -10.03 -3.20 15.29
C PRO A 158 -10.48 -3.29 16.75
N SER A 159 -9.71 -4.03 17.57
CA SER A 159 -10.04 -4.24 18.98
C SER A 159 -10.31 -2.86 19.57
N GLY A 160 -11.56 -2.64 19.95
CA GLY A 160 -12.23 -1.33 19.89
C GLY A 160 -11.64 -0.25 20.77
N VAL A 161 -10.47 0.28 20.42
CA VAL A 161 -9.93 1.46 21.10
C VAL A 161 -9.36 2.47 20.10
N ILE A 162 -8.66 2.06 19.02
CA ILE A 162 -8.16 3.05 18.05
C ILE A 162 -8.09 2.43 16.65
N ALA A 163 -8.89 2.92 15.71
CA ALA A 163 -8.86 2.51 14.31
C ALA A 163 -8.72 3.73 13.40
N ARG A 164 -8.04 3.54 12.27
CA ARG A 164 -7.96 4.56 11.23
C ARG A 164 -9.07 4.35 10.23
N ILE A 165 -9.86 5.38 9.92
CA ILE A 165 -10.96 5.33 8.94
C ILE A 165 -10.62 6.17 7.71
N CYS A 166 -11.03 5.69 6.54
CA CYS A 166 -11.05 6.54 5.35
C CYS A 166 -12.29 7.44 5.38
N PRO A 167 -12.14 8.77 5.27
CA PRO A 167 -13.29 9.69 5.27
C PRO A 167 -14.17 9.56 4.01
N VAL A 168 -13.63 9.00 2.92
CA VAL A 168 -14.35 8.86 1.64
C VAL A 168 -15.13 7.55 1.56
N CYS A 169 -14.52 6.42 1.93
CA CYS A 169 -15.14 5.09 1.78
C CYS A 169 -15.58 4.43 3.09
N ALA A 170 -15.39 5.10 4.24
CA ALA A 170 -15.72 4.62 5.59
C ALA A 170 -15.09 3.26 5.97
N THR A 171 -14.13 2.77 5.19
CA THR A 171 -13.45 1.50 5.48
C THR A 171 -12.49 1.71 6.66
N LYS A 172 -12.54 0.79 7.63
CA LYS A 172 -11.63 0.77 8.78
C LYS A 172 -10.33 0.07 8.40
N TYR A 173 -9.22 0.63 8.86
CA TYR A 173 -7.86 0.16 8.64
C TYR A 173 -7.12 0.03 9.97
N ASP A 174 -6.05 -0.74 9.94
CA ASP A 174 -5.10 -0.88 11.04
C ASP A 174 -4.44 0.49 11.35
N LEU A 175 -4.06 0.73 12.62
CA LEU A 175 -3.33 1.92 13.07
C LEU A 175 -2.05 2.19 12.27
N ASN A 176 -1.42 1.12 11.79
CA ASN A 176 -0.20 1.18 10.99
C ASN A 176 -0.43 1.71 9.56
N ALA A 177 -1.66 1.65 9.05
CA ALA A 177 -2.00 2.18 7.73
C ALA A 177 -2.19 3.70 7.79
N ARG A 178 -1.41 4.47 7.03
CA ARG A 178 -1.55 5.94 6.98
C ARG A 178 -2.51 6.44 5.89
N PHE A 179 -2.65 5.65 4.82
CA PHE A 179 -3.44 6.01 3.65
C PHE A 179 -4.41 4.90 3.29
N CYS A 180 -5.57 5.30 2.80
CA CYS A 180 -6.57 4.39 2.28
C CYS A 180 -6.06 3.81 0.96
N GLY A 181 -6.09 2.48 0.83
CA GLY A 181 -5.69 1.82 -0.41
C GLY A 181 -6.65 2.03 -1.58
N HIS A 182 -7.84 2.61 -1.36
CA HIS A 182 -8.86 2.80 -2.40
C HIS A 182 -8.74 4.15 -3.11
N ASP A 183 -8.58 5.22 -2.34
CA ASP A 183 -8.56 6.61 -2.81
C ASP A 183 -7.24 7.34 -2.49
N ALA A 184 -6.26 6.66 -1.87
CA ALA A 184 -5.02 7.28 -1.38
C ALA A 184 -5.24 8.42 -0.36
N GLY A 185 -6.46 8.53 0.17
CA GLY A 185 -6.83 9.52 1.17
C GLY A 185 -6.10 9.27 2.47
N GLU A 186 -5.74 10.34 3.19
CA GLU A 186 -5.16 10.21 4.53
C GLU A 186 -6.21 9.61 5.47
N LEU A 187 -5.82 8.57 6.21
CA LEU A 187 -6.71 7.91 7.15
C LEU A 187 -6.74 8.65 8.48
N VAL A 188 -7.94 8.97 8.94
CA VAL A 188 -8.19 9.70 10.18
C VAL A 188 -8.31 8.71 11.32
N VAL A 189 -7.63 8.98 12.43
CA VAL A 189 -7.75 8.18 13.65
C VAL A 189 -9.08 8.52 14.32
N ILE A 190 -9.92 7.52 14.58
CA ILE A 190 -11.08 7.66 15.45
C ILE A 190 -10.77 6.95 16.76
N ASN A 191 -11.02 7.65 17.87
CA ASN A 191 -10.97 7.13 19.25
C ASN A 191 -12.41 6.93 19.73
#